data_AF-A0A7V8VVA3-F1
#
_entry.id   AF-A0A7V8VVA3-F1
#
_cell.length_a   1.000
_cell.length_b   1.000
_cell.length_c   1.000
_cell.angle_alpha   90.00
_cell.angle_beta   90.00
_cell.angle_gamma   90.00
#
_symmetry.space_group_name_H-M   'P 1'
#
loop_
_entity.id
_entity.type
_entity.pdbx_description
1 polymer ?
#
loop_
_entity_poly.entity_id
_entity_poly.type
_entity_poly.pdbx_seq_one_letter_code
_entity_poly.pdbx_strand_id
1 'polypeptide(L)'
;RRARFRDRAHFLAMASRIMRRLLVDHARARRAAKRGGGAAAVELAEALWISEPQAEAITELDEALQRLEAIDPRQSQILEQRYFGGLSLEETAEAVGLSLATVKRELRFARAWLAAELGSEISL
;
A
#
# COMPACT_ATOMS: atom_id res chain seq x y z
N ARG A 1 -6.94 -2.85 -33.86
CA ARG A 1 -8.10 -3.18 -33.00
C ARG A 1 -7.63 -3.20 -31.54
N ARG A 2 -7.85 -2.12 -30.78
CA ARG A 2 -7.40 -1.99 -29.37
C ARG A 2 -8.43 -2.61 -28.43
N ALA A 3 -8.22 -3.86 -28.04
CA ALA A 3 -8.85 -4.46 -26.87
C ALA A 3 -7.74 -4.59 -25.83
N ARG A 4 -7.62 -3.69 -24.84
CA ARG A 4 -6.54 -3.82 -23.83
C ARG A 4 -6.56 -2.97 -22.54
N PHE A 5 -7.55 -2.12 -22.29
CA PHE A 5 -7.55 -1.29 -21.07
C PHE A 5 -8.30 -1.92 -19.89
N ARG A 6 -9.45 -2.58 -20.17
CA ARG A 6 -10.32 -3.14 -19.13
C ARG A 6 -9.64 -4.20 -18.25
N ASP A 7 -8.68 -4.95 -18.78
CA ASP A 7 -8.03 -6.05 -18.06
C ASP A 7 -6.86 -5.58 -17.19
N ARG A 8 -6.11 -4.55 -17.62
CA ARG A 8 -4.88 -4.14 -16.92
C ARG A 8 -5.17 -3.49 -15.57
N ALA A 9 -6.12 -2.56 -15.51
CA ALA A 9 -6.46 -1.90 -14.24
C ALA A 9 -6.99 -2.91 -13.20
N HIS A 10 -7.86 -3.82 -13.62
CA HIS A 10 -8.38 -4.88 -12.76
C HIS A 10 -7.30 -5.88 -12.36
N PHE A 11 -6.41 -6.26 -13.28
CA PHE A 11 -5.25 -7.10 -12.97
C PHE A 11 -4.35 -6.46 -11.92
N LEU A 12 -3.99 -5.18 -12.10
CA LEU A 12 -3.16 -4.46 -11.14
C LEU A 12 -3.86 -4.30 -9.78
N ALA A 13 -5.17 -4.09 -9.79
CA ALA A 13 -5.97 -4.03 -8.56
C ALA A 13 -6.05 -5.38 -7.82
N MET A 14 -6.01 -6.51 -8.54
CA MET A 14 -5.85 -7.82 -7.88
C MET A 14 -4.41 -8.02 -7.39
N ALA A 15 -3.44 -7.60 -8.19
CA ALA A 15 -2.02 -7.70 -7.85
C ALA A 15 -1.65 -6.85 -6.63
N SER A 16 -2.32 -5.72 -6.38
CA SER A 16 -2.05 -4.86 -5.21
C SER A 16 -2.17 -5.60 -3.89
N ARG A 17 -3.14 -6.51 -3.76
CA ARG A 17 -3.32 -7.36 -2.56
C ARG A 17 -2.13 -8.28 -2.34
N ILE A 18 -1.66 -8.91 -3.41
CA ILE A 18 -0.52 -9.82 -3.38
C ILE A 18 0.74 -9.02 -3.04
N MET A 19 0.94 -7.87 -3.68
CA MET A 19 2.08 -6.98 -3.43
C MET A 19 2.12 -6.49 -1.99
N ARG A 20 0.97 -6.06 -1.44
CA ARG A 20 0.84 -5.69 -0.02
C ARG A 20 1.30 -6.82 0.87
N ARG A 21 0.77 -8.04 0.66
CA ARG A 21 1.14 -9.19 1.48
C ARG A 21 2.63 -9.52 1.39
N LEU A 22 3.20 -9.58 0.19
CA LEU A 22 4.63 -9.87 0.00
C LEU A 22 5.53 -8.83 0.67
N LEU A 23 5.21 -7.55 0.51
CA LEU A 23 6.00 -6.45 1.10
C LEU A 23 5.92 -6.45 2.62
N VAL A 24 4.73 -6.69 3.19
CA VAL A 24 4.52 -6.77 4.64
C VAL A 24 5.21 -8.00 5.23
N ASP A 25 5.08 -9.16 4.59
CA ASP A 25 5.73 -10.39 5.04
C ASP A 25 7.26 -10.22 5.06
N HIS A 26 7.82 -9.60 4.02
CA HIS A 26 9.25 -9.27 3.97
C HIS A 26 9.66 -8.27 5.05
N ALA A 27 8.88 -7.21 5.25
CA ALA A 27 9.14 -6.20 6.28
C ALA A 27 9.14 -6.81 7.69
N ARG A 28 8.17 -7.68 7.99
CA ARG A 28 8.06 -8.39 9.27
C ARG A 28 9.21 -9.35 9.50
N ALA A 29 9.58 -10.14 8.48
CA ALA A 29 10.71 -11.06 8.55
C ALA A 29 12.02 -10.31 8.87
N ARG A 30 12.27 -9.17 8.23
CA ARG A 30 13.43 -8.32 8.50
C ARG A 30 13.44 -7.79 9.94
N ARG A 31 12.31 -7.30 10.45
CA ARG A 31 12.17 -6.83 11.85
C ARG A 31 12.35 -7.96 12.87
N ALA A 32 11.98 -9.20 12.53
CA ALA A 32 12.16 -10.36 13.40
C ALA A 32 13.63 -10.80 13.45
N ALA A 33 14.31 -10.87 12.31
CA ALA A 33 15.72 -11.26 12.22
C ALA A 33 16.63 -10.37 13.08
N LYS A 34 16.32 -9.07 13.20
CA LYS A 34 17.08 -8.14 14.05
C LYS A 34 16.87 -8.34 15.55
N ARG A 35 15.67 -8.78 15.97
CA ARG A 35 15.35 -9.00 17.40
C ARG A 35 16.04 -10.25 17.99
N GLY A 36 16.64 -11.10 17.16
CA GLY A 36 17.29 -12.36 17.54
C GLY A 36 18.73 -12.28 18.09
N GLY A 37 19.31 -11.08 18.26
CA GLY A 37 20.67 -10.90 18.79
C GLY A 37 21.69 -10.68 17.67
N GLY A 38 22.39 -9.55 17.75
CA GLY A 38 23.12 -8.95 16.65
C GLY A 38 24.21 -9.82 16.02
N ALA A 39 24.10 -10.01 14.71
CA ALA A 39 25.23 -10.30 13.84
C ALA A 39 25.04 -9.47 12.57
N ALA A 40 26.08 -8.77 12.16
CA ALA A 40 26.11 -8.00 10.93
C ALA A 40 25.88 -8.95 9.74
N ALA A 41 24.64 -9.00 9.25
CA ALA A 41 24.33 -9.70 8.01
C ALA A 41 24.63 -8.75 6.84
N VAL A 42 25.93 -8.58 6.56
CA VAL A 42 26.37 -8.19 5.22
C VAL A 42 26.60 -9.49 4.47
N GLU A 43 25.53 -10.05 3.90
CA GLU A 43 25.65 -10.88 2.70
C GLU A 43 24.54 -10.54 1.71
N LEU A 44 25.02 -10.37 0.49
CA LEU A 44 24.44 -9.73 -0.67
C LEU A 44 23.30 -10.58 -1.26
N ALA A 45 22.05 -10.37 -0.81
CA ALA A 45 20.86 -10.85 -1.50
C ALA A 45 20.17 -9.65 -2.20
N GLU A 46 20.71 -9.29 -3.36
CA GLU A 46 20.61 -7.99 -4.03
C GLU A 46 19.25 -7.68 -4.70
N ALA A 47 18.17 -8.43 -4.45
CA ALA A 47 16.94 -8.27 -5.23
C ALA A 47 15.83 -7.41 -4.60
N LEU A 48 15.79 -7.22 -3.27
CA LEU A 48 14.65 -6.56 -2.59
C LEU A 48 15.07 -5.82 -1.31
N TRP A 49 16.15 -5.03 -1.35
CA TRP A 49 16.68 -4.38 -0.13
C TRP A 49 15.75 -3.26 0.38
N ILE A 50 14.78 -3.61 1.21
CA ILE A 50 13.99 -2.68 2.01
C ILE A 50 14.84 -2.30 3.24
N SER A 51 15.11 -1.02 3.45
CA SER A 51 15.82 -0.53 4.64
C SER A 51 14.97 -0.71 5.91
N GLU A 52 15.57 -0.64 7.10
CA GLU A 52 14.79 -0.77 8.34
C GLU A 52 13.70 0.29 8.50
N PRO A 53 13.95 1.60 8.25
CA PRO A 53 12.89 2.61 8.28
C PRO A 53 11.77 2.33 7.27
N GLN A 54 12.12 1.76 6.09
CA GLN A 54 11.11 1.37 5.11
C GLN A 54 10.29 0.16 5.57
N ALA A 55 10.91 -0.83 6.23
CA ALA A 55 10.20 -1.97 6.78
C ALA A 55 9.25 -1.57 7.92
N GLU A 56 9.65 -0.60 8.75
CA GLU A 56 8.78 0.03 9.74
C GLU A 56 7.59 0.72 9.07
N ALA A 57 7.85 1.63 8.14
CA ALA A 57 6.80 2.37 7.44
C ALA A 57 5.81 1.45 6.70
N ILE A 58 6.28 0.35 6.08
CA ILE A 58 5.41 -0.63 5.42
C ILE A 58 4.52 -1.36 6.45
N THR A 59 5.07 -1.70 7.61
CA THR A 59 4.32 -2.38 8.67
C THR A 59 3.27 -1.44 9.27
N GLU A 60 3.63 -0.20 9.58
CA GLU A 60 2.72 0.81 10.11
C GLU A 60 1.61 1.15 9.11
N LEU A 61 1.95 1.31 7.83
CA LEU A 61 0.97 1.53 6.77
C LEU A 61 -0.01 0.35 6.65
N ASP A 62 0.48 -0.89 6.70
CA ASP A 62 -0.38 -2.08 6.65
C ASP A 62 -1.37 -2.13 7.81
N GLU A 63 -0.90 -1.88 9.04
CA GLU A 63 -1.74 -1.85 10.23
C GLU A 63 -2.79 -0.73 10.15
N ALA A 64 -2.40 0.47 9.69
CA ALA A 64 -3.35 1.55 9.47
C ALA A 64 -4.39 1.20 8.40
N LEU A 65 -4.00 0.54 7.31
CA LEU A 65 -4.95 0.10 6.27
C LEU A 65 -5.90 -1.01 6.75
N GLN A 66 -5.45 -1.91 7.64
CA GLN A 66 -6.36 -2.88 8.28
C GLN A 66 -7.40 -2.19 9.16
N ARG A 67 -7.01 -1.15 9.91
CA ARG A 67 -7.94 -0.35 10.72
C ARG A 67 -8.90 0.45 9.83
N LEU A 68 -8.41 1.05 8.75
CA LEU A 68 -9.26 1.74 7.78
C LEU A 68 -10.24 0.78 7.12
N GLU A 69 -9.83 -0.44 6.79
CA GLU A 69 -10.71 -1.43 6.16
C GLU A 69 -11.93 -1.77 7.03
N ALA A 70 -11.77 -1.77 8.36
CA ALA A 70 -12.87 -1.95 9.30
C ALA A 70 -13.86 -0.76 9.34
N ILE A 71 -13.41 0.44 8.97
CA ILE A 71 -14.20 1.67 9.00
C ILE A 71 -14.84 1.92 7.61
N ASP A 72 -14.01 1.92 6.58
CA ASP A 72 -14.37 2.12 5.18
C ASP A 72 -13.52 1.20 4.28
N PRO A 73 -14.06 0.02 3.91
CA PRO A 73 -13.37 -0.93 3.04
C PRO A 73 -12.97 -0.35 1.68
N ARG A 74 -13.75 0.62 1.17
CA ARG A 74 -13.50 1.21 -0.15
C ARG A 74 -12.33 2.18 -0.09
N GLN A 75 -12.23 3.00 0.94
CA GLN A 75 -11.08 3.88 1.12
C GLN A 75 -9.80 3.09 1.33
N SER A 76 -9.85 1.99 2.10
CA SER A 76 -8.72 1.07 2.24
C SER A 76 -8.33 0.44 0.90
N GLN A 77 -9.29 -0.04 0.11
CA GLN A 77 -9.04 -0.59 -1.23
C GLN A 77 -8.40 0.45 -2.17
N ILE A 78 -8.88 1.70 -2.15
CA ILE A 78 -8.32 2.79 -2.96
C ILE A 78 -6.86 3.04 -2.55
N LEU A 79 -6.55 3.16 -1.25
CA LEU A 79 -5.17 3.33 -0.81
C LEU A 79 -4.31 2.12 -1.20
N GLU A 80 -4.79 0.89 -1.01
CA GLU A 80 -4.05 -0.31 -1.37
C GLU A 80 -3.62 -0.32 -2.85
N GLN A 81 -4.56 -0.01 -3.76
CA GLN A 81 -4.28 0.10 -5.19
C GLN A 81 -3.24 1.19 -5.49
N ARG A 82 -3.30 2.32 -4.80
CA ARG A 82 -2.39 3.45 -5.02
C ARG A 82 -0.98 3.21 -4.47
N TYR A 83 -0.86 2.63 -3.28
CA TYR A 83 0.42 2.49 -2.58
C TYR A 83 1.14 1.17 -2.90
N PHE A 84 0.42 0.06 -3.10
CA PHE A 84 1.02 -1.24 -3.38
C PHE A 84 0.90 -1.65 -4.85
N GLY A 85 -0.19 -1.27 -5.53
CA GLY A 85 -0.41 -1.56 -6.94
C GLY A 85 0.20 -0.53 -7.90
N GLY A 86 0.48 0.68 -7.41
CA GLY A 86 0.98 1.79 -8.23
C GLY A 86 -0.02 2.32 -9.27
N LEU A 87 -1.32 2.05 -9.09
CA LEU A 87 -2.35 2.48 -10.04
C LEU A 87 -2.44 4.01 -10.09
N SER A 88 -2.76 4.56 -11.27
CA SER A 88 -3.18 5.95 -11.42
C SER A 88 -4.57 6.18 -10.81
N LEU A 89 -4.99 7.44 -10.68
CA LEU A 89 -6.35 7.76 -10.23
C LEU A 89 -7.41 7.24 -11.20
N GLU A 90 -7.14 7.31 -12.50
CA GLU A 90 -8.01 6.84 -13.57
C GLU A 90 -8.10 5.31 -13.55
N GLU A 91 -6.97 4.62 -13.41
CA GLU A 91 -6.93 3.15 -13.29
C GLU A 91 -7.64 2.68 -12.02
N THR A 92 -7.44 3.39 -10.91
CA THR A 92 -8.15 3.13 -9.64
C THR A 92 -9.65 3.29 -9.84
N ALA A 93 -10.09 4.40 -10.44
CA ALA A 93 -11.49 4.68 -10.73
C ALA A 93 -12.14 3.61 -11.62
N GLU A 94 -11.43 3.15 -12.64
CA GLU A 94 -11.84 2.02 -13.47
C GLU A 94 -11.97 0.73 -12.64
N ALA A 95 -10.96 0.41 -11.82
CA ALA A 95 -10.91 -0.83 -11.04
C ALA A 95 -11.98 -0.90 -9.94
N VAL A 96 -12.33 0.22 -9.31
CA VAL A 96 -13.38 0.28 -8.28
C VAL A 96 -14.77 0.61 -8.84
N GLY A 97 -14.88 0.86 -10.15
CA GLY A 97 -16.15 1.18 -10.82
C GLY A 97 -16.75 2.52 -10.39
N LEU A 98 -15.93 3.52 -10.09
CA LEU A 98 -16.36 4.85 -9.66
C LEU A 98 -15.90 5.93 -10.64
N SER A 99 -16.49 7.13 -10.54
CA SER A 99 -15.98 8.28 -11.28
C SER A 99 -14.63 8.75 -10.70
N LEU A 100 -13.79 9.33 -11.56
CA LEU A 100 -12.52 9.94 -11.14
C LEU A 100 -12.73 11.00 -10.03
N ALA A 101 -13.80 11.78 -10.12
CA ALA A 101 -14.14 12.78 -9.11
C ALA A 101 -14.44 12.15 -7.75
N THR A 102 -15.18 11.05 -7.73
CA THR A 102 -15.45 10.28 -6.51
C THR A 102 -14.16 9.71 -5.94
N VAL A 103 -13.31 9.05 -6.74
CA VAL A 103 -12.03 8.52 -6.25
C VAL A 103 -11.12 9.59 -5.67
N LYS A 104 -11.03 10.77 -6.31
CA LYS A 104 -10.27 11.91 -5.76
C LYS A 104 -10.79 12.34 -4.38
N ARG A 105 -12.11 12.38 -4.21
CA ARG A 105 -12.75 12.73 -2.94
C ARG A 105 -12.48 11.67 -1.87
N GLU A 106 -12.71 10.40 -2.18
CA GLU A 106 -12.45 9.28 -1.27
C GLU A 106 -10.98 9.25 -0.85
N LEU A 107 -10.05 9.39 -1.81
CA LEU A 107 -8.62 9.40 -1.52
C LEU A 107 -8.22 10.57 -0.61
N ARG A 108 -8.82 11.75 -0.79
CA ARG A 108 -8.54 12.91 0.08
C ARG A 108 -8.94 12.61 1.52
N PHE A 109 -10.12 12.02 1.75
CA PHE A 109 -10.56 11.63 3.09
C PHE A 109 -9.69 10.52 3.66
N ALA A 110 -9.40 9.49 2.88
CA ALA A 110 -8.55 8.38 3.28
C ALA A 110 -7.13 8.83 3.68
N ARG A 111 -6.54 9.80 2.94
CA ARG A 111 -5.24 10.39 3.28
C ARG A 111 -5.27 11.23 4.54
N ALA A 112 -6.32 12.03 4.74
CA ALA A 112 -6.48 12.81 5.96
C ALA A 112 -6.61 11.89 7.19
N TRP A 113 -7.39 10.82 7.05
CA TRP A 113 -7.51 9.79 8.07
C TRP A 113 -6.16 9.10 8.34
N LEU A 114 -5.45 8.67 7.29
CA LEU A 114 -4.16 7.98 7.42
C LEU A 114 -3.11 8.86 8.10
N ALA A 115 -3.10 10.16 7.80
CA ALA A 115 -2.20 11.10 8.43
C ALA A 115 -2.46 11.28 9.93
N ALA A 116 -3.75 11.44 10.29
CA ALA A 116 -4.16 11.50 11.69
C ALA A 116 -3.82 10.20 12.43
N GLU A 117 -4.00 9.06 11.77
CA GLU A 117 -3.71 7.72 12.32
C GLU A 117 -2.22 7.48 12.55
N LEU A 118 -1.36 7.92 11.61
CA LEU A 118 0.09 7.79 11.70
C LEU A 118 0.75 8.93 12.50
N GLY A 119 -0.03 9.85 13.08
CA GLY A 119 0.49 10.98 13.84
C GLY A 119 1.28 12.00 13.02
N SER A 120 1.07 12.05 11.71
CA SER A 120 1.72 13.01 10.81
C SER A 120 0.80 14.22 10.60
N GLU A 121 1.12 15.34 11.27
CA GLU A 121 0.46 16.63 11.00
C GLU A 121 0.68 17.02 9.53
N ILE A 122 -0.39 17.04 8.73
CA ILE A 122 -0.34 17.57 7.36
C ILE A 122 -0.66 19.06 7.40
N SER A 123 0.34 19.88 7.07
CA SER A 123 0.11 21.18 6.44
C SER A 123 -0.32 20.97 4.99
N LEU A 124 -1.49 21.50 4.64
CA LEU A 124 -2.19 21.37 3.35
C LEU A 124 -1.45 22.02 2.18
#